data_AF-A0A2V8W8K6-F1
#
_entry.id   AF-A0A2V8W8K6-F1
#
_cell.length_a   1.000
_cell.length_b   1.000
_cell.length_c   1.000
_cell.angle_alpha   90.00
_cell.angle_beta   90.00
_cell.angle_gamma   90.00
#
_symmetry.space_group_name_H-M   'P 1'
#
loop_
_entity.id
_entity.type
_entity.pdbx_description
1 polymer ?
#
loop_
_entity_poly.entity_id
_entity_poly.type
_entity_poly.pdbx_seq_one_letter_code
_entity_poly.pdbx_strand_id
1 'polypeptide(L)' 'MKHKCPICKAETDSAVHADFPFCSERCRDRDLGNWAAEKYVVSEPVFDEDDLAESKGDSIVLSLDDDLDSPNDPKH' A
#
# COMPACT_ATOMS: atom_id res chain seq x y z
N MET A 1 13.10 2.99 20.42
CA MET A 1 11.68 2.64 20.65
C MET A 1 11.59 1.13 20.65
N LYS A 2 10.94 0.52 21.65
CA LYS A 2 10.87 -0.95 21.78
C LYS A 2 9.54 -1.50 21.26
N HIS A 3 9.61 -2.56 20.46
CA HIS A 3 8.45 -3.25 19.88
C HIS A 3 8.69 -4.76 19.77
N LYS A 4 7.66 -5.51 19.37
CA LYS A 4 7.80 -6.92 18.98
C LYS A 4 7.79 -7.04 17.46
N CYS A 5 8.72 -7.82 16.91
CA CYS A 5 8.77 -8.14 15.49
C CYS A 5 7.42 -8.71 15.04
N PRO A 6 6.76 -8.15 14.02
CA PRO A 6 5.43 -8.58 13.60
C PRO A 6 5.42 -10.03 13.07
N ILE A 7 6.55 -10.51 12.54
CA ILE A 7 6.70 -11.84 11.93
C ILE A 7 6.99 -12.96 12.93
N CYS A 8 7.94 -12.77 13.86
CA CYS A 8 8.38 -13.82 14.77
C CYS A 8 8.16 -13.50 16.26
N LYS A 9 7.67 -12.30 16.57
CA LYS A 9 7.38 -11.79 17.93
C LYS A 9 8.59 -11.60 18.86
N ALA A 10 9.82 -11.71 18.35
CA ALA A 10 11.03 -11.35 19.07
C ALA A 10 11.03 -9.86 19.46
N GLU A 11 11.72 -9.50 20.55
CA GLU A 11 11.89 -8.10 20.95
C GLU A 11 12.77 -7.35 19.94
N THR A 12 12.42 -6.09 19.68
CA THR A 12 13.12 -5.20 18.75
C THR A 12 13.27 -3.83 19.39
N ASP A 13 14.35 -3.14 19.02
CA ASP A 13 14.63 -1.78 19.43
C ASP A 13 15.16 -0.97 18.24
N SER A 14 14.51 0.15 17.94
CA SER A 14 14.86 1.05 16.84
C SER A 14 16.28 1.63 16.94
N ALA A 15 16.90 1.62 18.12
CA ALA A 15 18.27 2.11 18.28
C ALA A 15 19.34 1.05 17.92
N VAL A 16 18.96 -0.24 17.90
CA VAL A 16 19.92 -1.36 17.76
C VAL A 16 19.67 -2.14 16.47
N HIS A 17 18.41 -2.30 16.07
CA HIS A 17 18.03 -3.12 14.94
C HIS A 17 17.90 -2.25 13.69
N ALA A 18 18.80 -2.47 12.72
CA ALA A 18 18.78 -1.74 11.45
C ALA A 18 17.48 -1.95 10.66
N ASP A 19 16.90 -3.14 10.76
CA ASP A 19 15.64 -3.52 10.10
C ASP A 19 14.39 -3.23 10.95
N PHE A 20 14.47 -2.39 11.99
CA PHE A 20 13.32 -2.05 12.81
C PHE A 20 12.13 -1.60 11.93
N PRO A 21 10.91 -2.17 12.09
CA PRO A 21 10.38 -2.87 13.27
C PRO A 21 10.61 -4.40 13.31
N PHE A 22 11.43 -4.95 12.41
CA PHE A 22 11.78 -6.36 12.37
C PHE A 22 13.05 -6.66 13.17
N CYS A 23 13.20 -7.90 13.62
CA CYS A 23 14.41 -8.33 14.34
C CYS A 23 15.61 -8.59 13.42
N SER A 24 15.37 -8.75 12.11
CA SER A 24 16.39 -9.00 11.09
C SER A 24 15.83 -8.85 9.68
N GLU A 25 16.72 -8.67 8.70
CA GLU A 25 16.46 -8.71 7.27
C GLU A 25 15.57 -9.89 6.85
N ARG A 26 15.85 -11.10 7.35
CA ARG A 26 15.02 -12.29 7.07
C ARG A 26 13.53 -12.08 7.41
N CYS A 27 13.23 -11.39 8.50
CA CYS A 27 11.84 -11.12 8.87
C CYS A 27 11.22 -10.02 8.00
N ARG A 28 11.99 -9.00 7.62
CA ARG A 28 11.57 -7.97 6.66
C ARG A 28 11.17 -8.58 5.32
N ASP A 29 12.03 -9.43 4.76
CA ASP A 29 11.78 -10.05 3.45
C ASP A 29 10.62 -11.06 3.49
N ARG A 30 10.44 -11.75 4.62
CA ARG A 30 9.27 -12.63 4.83
C ARG A 30 7.97 -11.83 4.89
N ASP A 31 7.97 -10.66 5.52
CA ASP A 31 6.80 -9.79 5.53
C ASP A 31 6.46 -9.34 4.10
N LEU A 32 7.47 -8.90 3.35
CA LEU A 32 7.30 -8.56 1.93
C LEU A 32 6.75 -9.74 1.11
N GLY A 33 7.24 -10.95 1.38
CA GLY A 33 6.71 -12.17 0.77
C GLY A 33 5.25 -12.47 1.15
N ASN A 34 4.81 -12.13 2.36
CA ASN A 34 3.40 -12.26 2.74
C ASN A 34 2.51 -11.26 2.00
N TRP A 35 2.99 -10.02 1.79
CA TRP A 35 2.32 -9.02 0.96
C TRP A 35 2.21 -9.50 -0.50
N ALA A 36 3.32 -9.93 -1.08
CA ALA A 36 3.36 -10.40 -2.46
C ALA A 36 2.50 -11.65 -2.70
N ALA A 37 2.29 -12.47 -1.66
CA ALA A 37 1.44 -13.66 -1.70
C ALA A 37 -0.01 -13.40 -1.25
N GLU A 38 -0.43 -12.13 -1.16
CA GLU A 38 -1.80 -11.72 -0.79
C GLU A 38 -2.30 -12.35 0.53
N LYS A 39 -1.39 -12.59 1.48
CA LYS A 39 -1.75 -13.21 2.77
C LYS A 39 -2.38 -12.23 3.76
N TYR A 40 -2.17 -10.94 3.54
CA TYR A 40 -2.79 -9.89 4.31
C TYR A 40 -4.05 -9.43 3.57
N VAL A 41 -5.20 -9.92 4.03
CA VAL A 41 -6.52 -9.63 3.45
C VAL A 41 -7.34 -8.85 4.47
N VAL A 42 -7.94 -7.75 4.02
CA VAL A 42 -8.95 -7.02 4.81
C VAL A 42 -10.29 -7.70 4.54
N SER A 43 -10.93 -8.21 5.59
CA SER A 43 -12.08 -9.11 5.50
C SER A 43 -13.40 -8.44 5.13
N GLU A 44 -13.47 -7.10 5.15
CA GLU A 44 -14.70 -6.35 4.91
C GLU A 44 -14.49 -5.36 3.75
N PRO A 45 -15.47 -5.23 2.84
CA PRO A 45 -15.47 -4.15 1.87
C PRO A 45 -15.59 -2.82 2.61
N VAL A 46 -14.80 -1.82 2.19
CA VAL A 46 -14.74 -0.49 2.83
C VAL A 46 -16.06 0.29 2.64
N PHE A 47 -16.91 -0.15 1.71
CA PHE A 47 -18.19 0.44 1.38
C PHE A 47 -19.20 -0.69 1.18
N ASP A 48 -20.42 -0.51 1.67
CA ASP A 48 -21.55 -1.34 1.24
C ASP A 48 -21.82 -1.04 -0.24
N GLU A 49 -22.30 -2.03 -1.00
CA GLU A 49 -22.55 -1.88 -2.46
C GLU A 49 -23.49 -0.70 -2.77
N ASP A 50 -24.35 -0.34 -1.81
CA ASP A 50 -25.25 0.81 -1.85
C ASP A 50 -24.56 2.17 -1.67
N ASP A 51 -23.43 2.24 -0.95
CA ASP A 51 -22.65 3.49 -0.74
C ASP A 51 -21.85 3.90 -2.00
N LEU A 52 -21.51 2.92 -2.87
CA LEU A 52 -20.80 3.16 -4.13
C LEU A 52 -21.68 3.84 -5.18
N ALA A 53 -23.01 3.73 -5.08
CA ALA A 53 -23.95 4.31 -6.03
C ALA A 53 -24.17 5.82 -5.85
N GLU A 54 -23.90 6.36 -4.65
CA GLU A 54 -24.16 7.76 -4.30
C GLU A 54 -22.88 8.56 -3.99
N SER A 55 -21.69 8.04 -4.32
CA SER A 55 -20.45 8.83 -4.21
C SER A 55 -20.21 9.63 -5.49
N LYS A 56 -20.66 10.89 -5.49
CA LYS A 56 -20.14 11.89 -6.42
C LYS A 56 -18.66 12.07 -6.08
N GLY A 57 -17.81 11.48 -6.91
CA GLY A 57 -16.41 11.16 -6.62
C GLY A 57 -15.63 12.25 -5.90
N ASP A 58 -15.07 11.87 -4.75
CA ASP A 58 -13.79 12.40 -4.28
C ASP A 58 -12.78 11.25 -4.33
N SER A 59 -12.66 10.63 -5.50
CA SER A 59 -11.49 9.82 -5.80
C SER A 59 -10.30 10.77 -5.84
N ILE A 60 -9.31 10.57 -4.96
CA ILE A 60 -7.96 11.11 -5.17
C ILE A 60 -7.34 10.44 -6.41
N VAL A 61 -7.88 10.76 -7.58
CA VAL A 61 -7.16 10.59 -8.84
C VAL A 61 -5.99 11.56 -8.76
N LEU A 62 -4.77 11.03 -8.59
CA LEU A 62 -3.58 11.76 -8.98
C LEU A 62 -3.80 12.09 -10.45
N SER A 63 -4.12 13.34 -10.74
CA SER A 63 -4.27 13.87 -12.09
C SER A 63 -2.96 13.58 -12.83
N LEU A 64 -2.93 12.49 -13.60
CA LEU A 64 -2.02 12.40 -14.73
C LEU A 64 -2.70 13.22 -15.82
N ASP A 65 -2.13 14.37 -16.08
CA ASP A 65 -2.56 15.30 -17.11
C ASP A 65 -2.49 14.56 -18.46
N ASP A 66 -3.66 14.12 -18.94
CA ASP A 66 -3.85 13.50 -20.25
C ASP A 66 -3.89 14.63 -21.30
N ASP A 67 -2.72 15.22 -21.57
CA ASP A 67 -2.49 16.08 -22.73
C ASP A 67 -1.60 15.32 -23.74
N LEU A 68 -2.10 14.18 -24.25
CA LEU A 68 -1.58 13.57 -25.47
C LEU A 68 -2.56 13.81 -26.61
N ASP A 69 -2.42 15.02 -27.18
CA ASP A 69 -2.59 15.44 -28.57
C ASP A 69 -3.60 14.65 -29.42
N SER A 70 -4.76 15.27 -29.67
CA SER A 70 -5.82 14.77 -30.52
C SER A 70 -5.37 14.68 -31.99
N PRO A 71 -5.67 13.60 -32.73
CA PRO A 71 -5.07 13.30 -34.04
C PRO A 71 -5.63 14.14 -35.21
N ASN A 72 -6.10 15.36 -34.97
CA ASN A 72 -6.74 16.16 -36.02
C ASN A 72 -6.56 17.67 -35.80
N ASP A 73 -5.31 18.14 -35.81
CA ASP A 73 -5.01 19.57 -35.94
C ASP A 73 -4.39 19.86 -37.32
N PRO A 74 -5.13 20.50 -38.24
CA PRO A 74 -4.61 20.86 -39.55
C PRO A 74 -3.89 22.21 -39.48
N LYS A 75 -2.73 22.27 -38.82
CA LYS A 75 -1.65 23.24 -39.10
C LYS A 75 -0.40 22.95 -38.25
N HIS A 76 0.60 22.48 -39.00
CA HIS A 76 1.97 22.10 -38.68
C HIS A 76 2.16 20.63 -38.28
#